data_AF-A0A2G2KWH8-F1
#
_entry.id   AF-A0A2G2KWH8-F1
#
_cell.length_a   1.000
_cell.length_b   1.000
_cell.length_c   1.000
_cell.angle_alpha   90.00
_cell.angle_beta   90.00
_cell.angle_gamma   90.00
#
_symmetry.space_group_name_H-M   'P 1'
#
loop_
_entity.id
_entity.type
_entity.pdbx_description
1 polymer ?
#
loop_
_entity_poly.entity_id
_entity_poly.type
_entity_poly.pdbx_seq_one_letter_code
_entity_poly.pdbx_strand_id
1 'polypeptide(L)'
;MNRITHLTILFNPKSLILILMVILSGCTQKFISDYDQRTDNAVTSLQRTFETFFVTLDALVERDKCEYLNHIIFYQNSKIDISSIQVRAKALTKNEITVEQISLLSDSLTSVEKLHKLGCFSTEQIENLRSSFNSSFTAILKLELAKKRTQSPYN
;
A
#
# COMPACT_ATOMS: atom_id res chain seq x y z
N MET A 1 11.62 21.02 61.43
CA MET A 1 10.46 20.55 60.64
C MET A 1 10.76 20.86 59.17
N ASN A 2 10.95 19.81 58.37
CA ASN A 2 11.38 19.80 56.97
C ASN A 2 10.29 20.31 56.03
N ARG A 3 10.67 21.07 54.98
CA ARG A 3 10.18 21.04 53.57
C ARG A 3 10.13 22.43 52.93
N ILE A 4 11.29 22.94 52.51
CA ILE A 4 11.38 23.88 51.36
C ILE A 4 12.66 23.54 50.57
N THR A 5 12.74 22.32 50.04
CA THR A 5 13.89 21.86 49.21
C THR A 5 13.49 21.47 47.79
N HIS A 6 12.21 21.65 47.42
CA HIS A 6 11.72 21.27 46.09
C HIS A 6 11.76 22.40 45.06
N LEU A 7 11.85 23.69 45.46
CA LEU A 7 11.75 24.81 44.53
C LEU A 7 13.12 25.31 43.98
N THR A 8 14.24 24.97 44.63
CA THR A 8 15.60 25.36 44.18
C THR A 8 16.21 24.42 43.15
N ILE A 9 15.58 23.27 42.88
CA ILE A 9 16.05 22.31 41.86
C ILE A 9 15.93 22.89 40.44
N LEU A 10 15.01 23.84 40.23
CA LEU A 10 14.75 24.48 38.93
C LEU A 10 15.82 25.49 38.48
N PHE A 11 16.77 25.90 39.32
CA PHE A 11 17.80 26.90 38.99
C PHE A 11 19.24 26.39 39.06
N ASN A 12 19.45 25.08 39.26
CA ASN A 12 20.81 24.53 39.25
C ASN A 12 21.31 24.35 37.80
N PRO A 13 22.43 24.98 37.38
CA PRO A 13 22.93 24.89 36.01
C PRO A 13 23.21 23.45 35.57
N LYS A 14 23.51 22.55 36.52
CA LYS A 14 23.69 21.11 36.25
C LYS A 14 22.37 20.41 35.89
N SER A 15 21.25 20.85 36.45
CA SER A 15 19.92 20.33 36.14
C SER A 15 19.43 20.82 34.77
N LEU A 16 19.79 22.05 34.40
CA LEU A 16 19.53 22.61 33.06
C LEU A 16 20.30 21.86 31.95
N ILE A 17 21.56 21.49 32.21
CA ILE A 17 22.38 20.69 31.29
C ILE A 17 21.77 19.29 31.07
N LEU A 18 21.26 18.66 32.15
CA LEU A 18 20.59 17.36 32.05
C LEU A 18 19.31 17.43 31.20
N ILE A 19 18.49 18.48 31.39
CA ILE A 19 17.29 18.72 30.59
C ILE A 19 17.64 18.96 29.12
N LEU A 20 18.70 19.72 28.83
CA LEU A 20 19.18 19.99 27.47
C LEU A 20 19.64 18.70 26.77
N MET A 21 20.34 17.80 27.47
CA MET A 21 20.74 16.50 26.91
C MET A 21 19.54 15.60 26.59
N VAL A 22 18.50 15.62 27.43
CA VAL A 22 17.26 14.86 27.17
C VAL A 22 16.57 15.38 25.90
N ILE A 23 16.48 16.71 25.72
CA ILE A 23 15.83 17.31 24.54
C ILE A 23 16.61 17.01 23.25
N LEU A 24 17.94 16.95 23.30
CA LEU A 24 18.78 16.65 22.14
C LEU A 24 18.78 15.17 21.73
N SER A 25 18.27 14.26 22.57
CA SER A 25 18.21 12.82 22.26
C SER A 25 16.96 12.40 21.46
N GLY A 26 16.02 13.31 21.22
CA GLY A 26 14.78 13.06 20.48
C GLY A 26 14.89 13.22 18.97
N CYS A 27 15.79 12.49 18.29
CA CYS A 27 15.72 12.39 16.84
C CYS A 27 14.46 11.61 16.45
N THR A 28 13.53 12.24 15.73
CA THR A 28 12.34 11.54 15.22
C THR A 28 12.79 10.60 14.09
N GLN A 29 12.98 9.32 14.40
CA GLN A 29 13.36 8.34 13.41
C GLN A 29 12.11 7.91 12.62
N LYS A 30 12.07 8.28 11.35
CA LYS A 30 11.02 7.82 10.45
C LYS A 30 11.28 6.39 10.02
N PHE A 31 10.37 5.46 10.32
CA PHE A 31 10.49 4.04 9.96
C PHE A 31 9.74 3.65 8.70
N ILE A 32 8.96 4.58 8.13
CA ILE A 32 8.18 4.36 6.91
C ILE A 32 8.50 5.44 5.87
N SER A 33 8.40 5.08 4.60
CA SER A 33 8.61 5.99 3.47
C SER A 33 7.67 7.18 3.49
N ASP A 34 8.04 8.20 2.72
CA ASP A 34 7.17 9.31 2.36
C ASP A 34 6.04 8.84 1.45
N TYR A 35 4.86 9.46 1.58
CA TYR A 35 3.79 9.30 0.61
C TYR A 35 4.30 9.70 -0.77
N ASP A 36 3.97 8.85 -1.74
CA ASP A 36 4.32 9.07 -3.13
C ASP A 36 3.05 9.11 -3.98
N GLN A 37 2.65 10.32 -4.38
CA GLN A 37 1.44 10.54 -5.19
C GLN A 37 1.44 9.74 -6.50
N ARG A 38 2.61 9.49 -7.09
CA ARG A 38 2.70 8.71 -8.33
C ARG A 38 2.38 7.23 -8.09
N THR A 39 2.83 6.64 -6.98
CA THR A 39 2.47 5.27 -6.57
C THR A 39 0.98 5.19 -6.27
N ASP A 40 0.43 6.13 -5.51
CA ASP A 40 -1.01 6.21 -5.20
C ASP A 40 -1.89 6.27 -6.45
N ASN A 41 -1.56 7.16 -7.39
CA ASN A 41 -2.26 7.29 -8.66
C ASN A 41 -2.13 6.02 -9.53
N ALA A 42 -0.95 5.41 -9.58
CA ALA A 42 -0.71 4.22 -10.39
C ALA A 42 -1.47 3.00 -9.83
N VAL A 43 -1.47 2.80 -8.51
CA VAL A 43 -2.25 1.75 -7.84
C VAL A 43 -3.75 1.97 -8.06
N THR A 44 -4.22 3.22 -7.97
CA THR A 44 -5.62 3.57 -8.26
C THR A 44 -6.00 3.26 -9.70
N SER A 45 -5.14 3.60 -10.66
CA SER A 45 -5.37 3.30 -12.07
C SER A 45 -5.42 1.79 -12.32
N LEU A 46 -4.48 1.05 -11.74
CA LEU A 46 -4.45 -0.41 -11.85
C LEU A 46 -5.72 -1.05 -11.24
N GLN A 47 -6.19 -0.56 -10.09
CA GLN A 47 -7.44 -1.03 -9.49
C GLN A 47 -8.62 -0.89 -10.46
N ARG A 48 -8.73 0.23 -11.18
CA ARG A 48 -9.78 0.44 -12.19
C ARG A 48 -9.66 -0.54 -13.37
N THR A 49 -8.44 -0.89 -13.78
CA THR A 49 -8.20 -1.91 -14.81
C THR A 49 -8.71 -3.28 -14.35
N PHE A 50 -8.42 -3.68 -13.11
CA PHE A 50 -8.93 -4.93 -12.53
C PHE A 50 -10.45 -4.94 -12.38
N GLU A 51 -11.01 -3.82 -11.94
CA GLU A 51 -12.46 -3.65 -11.81
C GLU A 51 -13.16 -3.79 -13.17
N THR A 52 -12.61 -3.15 -14.21
CA THR A 52 -13.09 -3.29 -15.58
C THR A 52 -13.04 -4.75 -16.04
N PHE A 53 -11.95 -5.45 -15.75
CA PHE A 53 -11.79 -6.86 -16.09
C PHE A 53 -12.85 -7.75 -15.42
N PHE A 54 -13.06 -7.62 -14.11
CA PHE A 54 -14.03 -8.46 -13.41
C PHE A 54 -15.47 -8.17 -13.82
N VAL A 55 -15.84 -6.89 -14.01
CA VAL A 55 -17.16 -6.52 -14.54
C VAL A 55 -17.36 -7.06 -15.96
N THR A 56 -16.31 -7.02 -16.80
CA THR A 56 -16.37 -7.57 -18.15
C THR A 56 -16.53 -9.09 -18.14
N LEU A 57 -15.76 -9.79 -17.31
CA LEU A 57 -15.88 -11.24 -17.18
C LEU A 57 -17.27 -11.67 -16.75
N ASP A 58 -17.82 -11.03 -15.72
CA ASP A 58 -19.15 -11.35 -15.19
C ASP A 58 -20.24 -11.21 -16.26
N ALA A 59 -20.17 -10.14 -17.05
CA ALA A 59 -21.08 -9.92 -18.17
C ALA A 59 -20.93 -10.90 -19.34
N LEU A 60 -19.85 -11.69 -19.40
CA LEU A 60 -19.54 -12.63 -20.48
C LEU A 60 -19.73 -14.10 -20.08
N VAL A 61 -19.93 -14.43 -18.80
CA VAL A 61 -20.08 -15.81 -18.31
C VAL A 61 -21.17 -16.56 -19.09
N GLU A 62 -22.35 -15.96 -19.24
CA GLU A 62 -23.49 -16.59 -19.94
C GLU A 62 -23.36 -16.58 -21.47
N ARG A 63 -22.35 -15.90 -22.01
CA ARG A 63 -22.17 -15.68 -23.46
C ARG A 63 -21.03 -16.51 -24.06
N ASP A 64 -20.42 -17.40 -23.28
CA ASP A 64 -19.30 -18.27 -23.68
C ASP A 64 -18.13 -17.51 -24.33
N LYS A 65 -17.93 -16.26 -23.90
CA LYS A 65 -16.86 -15.36 -24.39
C LYS A 65 -15.85 -14.99 -23.31
N CYS A 66 -16.00 -15.58 -22.13
CA CYS A 66 -15.14 -15.39 -20.98
C CYS A 66 -13.78 -16.08 -21.12
N GLU A 67 -13.47 -16.77 -22.22
CA GLU A 67 -12.23 -17.52 -22.38
C GLU A 67 -10.97 -16.65 -22.19
N TYR A 68 -9.95 -17.24 -21.56
CA TYR A 68 -8.64 -16.58 -21.33
C TYR A 68 -8.07 -15.88 -22.57
N LEU A 69 -8.22 -16.48 -23.76
CA LEU A 69 -7.67 -15.94 -25.01
C LEU A 69 -8.22 -14.55 -25.35
N ASN A 70 -9.47 -14.25 -24.96
CA ASN A 70 -10.09 -12.94 -25.15
C ASN A 70 -9.57 -11.87 -24.18
N HIS A 71 -8.80 -12.27 -23.17
CA HIS A 71 -8.36 -11.42 -22.07
C HIS A 71 -6.83 -11.37 -21.89
N ILE A 72 -6.05 -11.88 -22.84
CA ILE A 72 -4.57 -11.89 -22.78
C ILE A 72 -4.00 -10.49 -22.51
N ILE A 73 -4.54 -9.47 -23.18
CA ILE A 73 -4.07 -8.08 -23.07
C ILE A 73 -4.22 -7.55 -21.65
N PHE A 74 -5.31 -7.91 -20.95
CA PHE A 74 -5.48 -7.53 -19.54
C PHE A 74 -4.34 -8.06 -18.67
N TYR A 75 -4.00 -9.34 -18.80
CA TYR A 75 -2.94 -9.94 -17.99
C TYR A 75 -1.56 -9.36 -18.31
N GLN A 76 -1.26 -9.16 -19.60
CA GLN A 76 0.02 -8.58 -20.02
C GLN A 76 0.18 -7.16 -19.49
N ASN A 77 -0.81 -6.29 -19.71
CA ASN A 77 -0.76 -4.90 -19.25
C ASN A 77 -0.73 -4.81 -17.73
N SER A 78 -1.54 -5.62 -17.03
CA SER A 78 -1.55 -5.60 -15.56
C SER A 78 -0.20 -6.03 -14.96
N LYS A 79 0.50 -7.00 -15.56
CA LYS A 79 1.86 -7.37 -15.14
C LYS A 79 2.87 -6.25 -15.39
N ILE A 80 2.77 -5.56 -16.52
CA ILE A 80 3.63 -4.42 -16.85
C ILE A 80 3.40 -3.29 -15.83
N ASP A 81 2.15 -2.96 -15.55
CA ASP A 81 1.77 -1.93 -14.58
C ASP A 81 2.27 -2.27 -13.18
N ILE A 82 2.03 -3.49 -12.70
CA ILE A 82 2.52 -3.97 -11.40
C ILE A 82 4.04 -3.87 -11.32
N SER A 83 4.76 -4.32 -12.35
CA SER A 83 6.22 -4.26 -12.40
C SER A 83 6.72 -2.81 -12.32
N SER A 84 6.09 -1.90 -13.08
CA SER A 84 6.41 -0.46 -13.06
C SER A 84 6.20 0.16 -11.68
N ILE A 85 5.07 -0.13 -11.03
CA ILE A 85 4.78 0.33 -9.66
C ILE A 85 5.81 -0.25 -8.69
N GLN A 86 6.16 -1.54 -8.83
CA GLN A 86 7.12 -2.20 -7.94
C GLN A 86 8.53 -1.59 -8.06
N VAL A 87 9.00 -1.31 -9.28
CA VAL A 87 10.30 -0.64 -9.51
C VAL A 87 10.32 0.73 -8.83
N ARG A 88 9.27 1.52 -8.98
CA ARG A 88 9.15 2.82 -8.31
C ARG A 88 9.12 2.67 -6.80
N ALA A 89 8.32 1.75 -6.27
CA ALA A 89 8.19 1.52 -4.85
C ALA A 89 9.53 1.11 -4.22
N LYS A 90 10.33 0.27 -4.90
CA LYS A 90 11.68 -0.15 -4.47
C LYS A 90 12.70 0.99 -4.47
N ALA A 91 12.52 2.01 -5.31
CA ALA A 91 13.40 3.16 -5.35
C ALA A 91 13.19 4.13 -4.16
N LEU A 92 12.09 3.99 -3.42
CA LEU A 92 11.79 4.80 -2.24
C LEU A 92 12.42 4.16 -0.99
N THR A 93 13.15 4.96 -0.22
CA THR A 93 13.74 4.51 1.05
C THR A 93 12.66 4.17 2.07
N LYS A 94 12.84 3.06 2.81
CA LYS A 94 11.93 2.59 3.87
C LYS A 94 10.50 2.27 3.38
N ASN A 95 10.39 1.74 2.16
CA ASN A 95 9.12 1.45 1.50
C ASN A 95 8.81 -0.04 1.36
N GLU A 96 9.44 -0.87 2.18
CA GLU A 96 9.46 -2.33 2.05
C GLU A 96 8.05 -2.93 2.15
N ILE A 97 7.20 -2.37 3.01
CA ILE A 97 5.80 -2.82 3.18
C ILE A 97 5.01 -2.62 1.87
N THR A 98 5.13 -1.46 1.23
CA THR A 98 4.43 -1.21 -0.06
C THR A 98 4.95 -2.16 -1.13
N VAL A 99 6.28 -2.41 -1.16
CA VAL A 99 6.88 -3.36 -2.11
C VAL A 99 6.36 -4.78 -1.90
N GLU A 100 6.22 -5.22 -0.66
CA GLU A 100 5.67 -6.54 -0.32
C GLU A 100 4.20 -6.66 -0.73
N GLN A 101 3.36 -5.67 -0.43
CA GLN A 101 1.96 -5.68 -0.83
C GLN A 101 1.78 -5.73 -2.37
N ILE A 102 2.61 -5.00 -3.12
CA ILE A 102 2.61 -5.06 -4.59
C ILE A 102 3.08 -6.45 -5.09
N SER A 103 4.05 -7.06 -4.40
CA SER A 103 4.50 -8.42 -4.73
C SER A 103 3.37 -9.44 -4.55
N LEU A 104 2.66 -9.38 -3.43
CA LEU A 104 1.51 -10.27 -3.16
C LEU A 104 0.39 -10.07 -4.18
N LEU A 105 0.15 -8.83 -4.63
CA LEU A 105 -0.79 -8.52 -5.71
C LEU A 105 -0.33 -9.16 -7.05
N SER A 106 0.96 -9.11 -7.36
CA SER A 106 1.56 -9.76 -8.54
C SER A 106 1.36 -11.27 -8.53
N ASP A 107 1.59 -11.90 -7.38
CA ASP A 107 1.45 -13.35 -7.20
C ASP A 107 -0.03 -13.77 -7.32
N SER A 108 -0.93 -12.95 -6.78
CA SER A 108 -2.38 -13.13 -6.93
C SER A 108 -2.80 -13.07 -8.40
N LEU A 109 -2.33 -12.07 -9.17
CA LEU A 109 -2.63 -11.95 -10.60
C LEU A 109 -2.13 -13.18 -11.37
N THR A 110 -0.91 -13.61 -11.09
CA THR A 110 -0.31 -14.80 -11.71
C THR A 110 -1.14 -16.06 -11.42
N SER A 111 -1.67 -16.18 -10.21
CA SER A 111 -2.52 -17.31 -9.82
C SER A 111 -3.86 -17.28 -10.54
N VAL A 112 -4.52 -16.12 -10.61
CA VAL A 112 -5.77 -15.96 -11.37
C VAL A 112 -5.58 -16.25 -12.85
N GLU A 113 -4.49 -15.78 -13.46
CA GLU A 113 -4.21 -16.07 -14.86
C GLU A 113 -4.06 -17.58 -15.12
N LYS A 114 -3.36 -18.30 -14.22
CA LYS A 114 -3.22 -19.75 -14.32
C LYS A 114 -4.58 -20.44 -14.24
N LEU A 115 -5.43 -20.02 -13.30
CA LEU A 115 -6.76 -20.60 -13.16
C LEU A 115 -7.65 -20.29 -14.37
N HIS A 116 -7.59 -19.07 -14.89
CA HIS A 116 -8.38 -18.67 -16.05
C HIS A 116 -7.99 -19.43 -17.33
N LYS A 117 -6.71 -19.82 -17.45
CA LYS A 117 -6.24 -20.70 -18.53
C LYS A 117 -6.84 -22.11 -18.46
N LEU A 118 -7.35 -22.55 -17.31
CA LEU A 118 -8.02 -23.84 -17.16
C LEU A 118 -9.51 -23.79 -17.54
N GLY A 119 -10.10 -22.60 -17.53
CA GLY A 119 -11.49 -22.38 -17.89
C GLY A 119 -12.03 -21.06 -17.37
N CYS A 120 -13.23 -20.70 -17.83
CA CYS A 120 -13.94 -19.54 -17.30
C CYS A 120 -14.28 -19.70 -15.83
N PHE A 121 -14.33 -18.58 -15.13
CA PHE A 121 -14.83 -18.51 -13.76
C PHE A 121 -16.36 -18.48 -13.75
N SER A 122 -16.97 -19.08 -12.73
CA SER A 122 -18.38 -18.84 -12.39
C SER A 122 -18.56 -17.42 -11.84
N THR A 123 -19.78 -16.89 -11.87
CA THR A 123 -20.13 -15.61 -11.24
C THR A 123 -19.69 -15.55 -9.78
N GLU A 124 -19.95 -16.59 -8.98
CA GLU A 124 -19.51 -16.66 -7.58
C GLU A 124 -17.98 -16.61 -7.44
N GLN A 125 -17.24 -17.28 -8.34
CA GLN A 125 -15.77 -17.21 -8.33
C GLN A 125 -15.29 -15.80 -8.70
N ILE A 126 -15.93 -15.13 -9.66
CA ILE A 126 -15.60 -13.76 -10.06
C ILE A 126 -15.82 -12.80 -8.90
N GLU A 127 -16.95 -12.89 -8.20
CA GLU A 127 -17.24 -12.06 -7.02
C GLU A 127 -16.20 -12.23 -5.91
N ASN A 128 -15.85 -13.48 -5.59
CA ASN A 128 -14.85 -13.80 -4.58
C ASN A 128 -13.46 -13.26 -4.96
N LEU A 129 -13.04 -13.47 -6.21
CA LEU A 129 -11.78 -12.95 -6.72
C LEU A 129 -11.77 -11.42 -6.67
N ARG A 130 -12.81 -10.75 -7.19
CA ARG A 130 -12.95 -9.30 -7.20
C ARG A 130 -12.85 -8.71 -5.80
N SER A 131 -13.54 -9.32 -4.82
CA SER A 131 -13.48 -8.92 -3.41
C SER A 131 -12.05 -9.06 -2.84
N SER A 132 -11.37 -10.16 -3.14
CA SER A 132 -9.98 -10.38 -2.71
C SER A 132 -9.02 -9.35 -3.29
N PHE A 133 -9.09 -9.06 -4.59
CA PHE A 133 -8.24 -8.03 -5.22
C PHE A 133 -8.54 -6.64 -4.68
N ASN A 134 -9.81 -6.28 -4.53
CA ASN A 134 -10.20 -5.00 -3.94
C ASN A 134 -9.69 -4.85 -2.50
N SER A 135 -9.61 -5.93 -1.73
CA SER A 135 -9.00 -5.92 -0.40
C SER A 135 -7.49 -5.63 -0.48
N SER A 136 -6.77 -6.27 -1.41
CA SER A 136 -5.33 -5.99 -1.64
C SER A 136 -5.07 -4.55 -2.07
N PHE A 137 -5.84 -4.02 -3.04
CA PHE A 137 -5.74 -2.61 -3.45
C PHE A 137 -6.06 -1.65 -2.30
N THR A 138 -7.11 -1.95 -1.53
CA THR A 138 -7.49 -1.16 -0.36
C THR A 138 -6.37 -1.11 0.67
N ALA A 139 -5.69 -2.22 0.92
CA ALA A 139 -4.56 -2.26 1.85
C ALA A 139 -3.41 -1.36 1.40
N ILE A 140 -3.04 -1.42 0.12
CA ILE A 140 -1.98 -0.57 -0.46
C ILE A 140 -2.37 0.91 -0.36
N LEU A 141 -3.57 1.27 -0.80
CA LEU A 141 -4.04 2.66 -0.80
C LEU A 141 -4.21 3.22 0.62
N LYS A 142 -4.70 2.41 1.57
CA LYS A 142 -4.78 2.81 2.98
C LYS A 142 -3.40 3.15 3.54
N LEU A 143 -2.37 2.39 3.17
CA LEU A 143 -1.00 2.65 3.59
C LEU A 143 -0.47 3.97 3.00
N GLU A 144 -0.66 4.21 1.71
CA GLU A 144 -0.26 5.48 1.08
C GLU A 144 -0.98 6.69 1.71
N LEU A 145 -2.28 6.59 1.95
CA LEU A 145 -3.04 7.64 2.63
C LEU A 145 -2.60 7.86 4.08
N ALA A 146 -2.20 6.80 4.79
CA ALA A 146 -1.62 6.92 6.13
C ALA A 146 -0.30 7.69 6.10
N LYS A 147 0.60 7.39 5.16
CA LYS A 147 1.84 8.15 4.95
C LYS A 147 1.55 9.64 4.69
N LYS A 148 0.55 9.94 3.85
CA LYS A 148 0.14 11.31 3.53
C LYS A 148 -0.30 12.08 4.77
N ARG A 149 -1.07 11.45 5.67
CA ARG A 149 -1.48 12.06 6.94
C ARG A 149 -0.28 12.38 7.84
N THR A 150 0.68 11.45 7.93
CA THR A 150 1.89 11.66 8.76
C THR A 150 2.84 12.73 8.21
N GLN A 151 2.74 13.06 6.92
CA GLN A 151 3.50 14.14 6.28
C GLN A 151 2.92 15.53 6.48
N SER A 152 1.67 15.66 6.97
CA SER A 152 1.02 16.95 7.19
C SER A 152 0.97 17.31 8.68
N PRO A 153 2.08 17.73 9.32
CA PRO A 153 2.04 18.40 10.62
C PRO A 153 2.11 19.93 10.53
N TYR A 154 2.26 20.51 9.32
CA TYR A 154 2.28 21.96 9.10
C TYR A 154 1.42 22.34 7.88
N ASN A 155 0.12 22.54 8.14
CA ASN A 155 -0.68 23.61 7.54
C ASN A 155 -1.30 24.38 8.70
#